data_AF-A0A8J5KMJ9-F1
#
_entry.id   AF-A0A8J5KMJ9-F1
#
_cell.length_a   1.000
_cell.length_b   1.000
_cell.length_c   1.000
_cell.angle_alpha   90.00
_cell.angle_beta   90.00
_cell.angle_gamma   90.00
#
_symmetry.space_group_name_H-M   'P 1'
#
loop_
_entity.id
_entity.type
_entity.pdbx_description
1 polymer ?
#
loop_
_entity_poly.entity_id
_entity_poly.type
_entity_poly.pdbx_seq_one_letter_code
_entity_poly.pdbx_strand_id
1 'polypeptide(L)'
;MDTVPVICLEQLCDAHKSGDLEVWFQRPKDIVRKIKSGDLDLGIVGYDIVCECGEMGTTDAILDLVSSGMTLAENNLKEIKGGVVLESQAVRVASRRSLNMSKGALEITHEMLERLEAHLRAIGVVTVLFCKRDGKVVVDFFAIIICVLQMELYKSVQQLRAIGGSGVLVSDLTYIFEEETPRWRTLLSELGL
;
A
#
# COMPACT_ATOMS: atom_id res chain seq x y z
N MET A 1 4.43 4.14 6.95
CA MET A 1 3.69 3.94 5.68
C MET A 1 3.90 2.49 5.37
N ASP A 2 2.97 1.74 5.90
CA ASP A 2 3.26 0.48 6.54
C ASP A 2 3.22 -0.61 5.47
N THR A 3 4.24 -1.46 5.51
CA THR A 3 4.49 -2.49 4.51
C THR A 3 3.57 -3.65 4.77
N VAL A 4 2.76 -3.93 3.78
CA VAL A 4 1.72 -4.93 3.90
C VAL A 4 1.95 -6.10 2.95
N PRO A 5 2.23 -7.32 3.47
CA PRO A 5 2.57 -8.45 2.63
C PRO A 5 1.34 -8.91 1.84
N VAL A 6 1.55 -9.43 0.65
CA VAL A 6 0.59 -10.33 -0.01
C VAL A 6 0.77 -11.70 0.63
N ILE A 7 -0.28 -12.52 0.79
CA ILE A 7 -0.08 -13.94 1.11
C ILE A 7 0.66 -14.56 -0.08
N CYS A 8 1.99 -14.51 -0.05
CA CYS A 8 2.79 -15.47 -0.79
C CYS A 8 2.43 -16.82 -0.18
N LEU A 9 2.07 -17.78 -1.03
CA LEU A 9 1.92 -19.20 -0.69
C LEU A 9 3.06 -19.71 0.22
N GLU A 10 4.23 -19.06 0.18
CA GLU A 10 5.40 -19.30 1.03
C GLU A 10 5.11 -19.21 2.55
N GLN A 11 4.29 -18.27 3.03
CA GLN A 11 4.06 -18.11 4.49
C GLN A 11 3.21 -19.25 5.08
N LEU A 12 2.31 -19.85 4.29
CA LEU A 12 1.56 -21.05 4.67
C LEU A 12 2.43 -22.32 4.56
N CYS A 13 3.39 -22.35 3.64
CA CYS A 13 4.34 -23.46 3.50
C CYS A 13 5.33 -23.54 4.67
N ASP A 14 5.67 -22.43 5.34
CA ASP A 14 6.57 -22.45 6.50
C ASP A 14 5.92 -23.10 7.74
N ALA A 15 4.59 -22.98 7.91
CA ALA A 15 3.86 -23.64 8.99
C ALA A 15 3.87 -25.19 8.86
N HIS A 16 4.01 -25.70 7.63
CA HIS A 16 4.09 -27.15 7.36
C HIS A 16 5.37 -27.81 7.90
N LYS A 17 6.44 -27.04 8.17
CA LYS A 17 7.72 -27.58 8.68
C LYS A 17 7.63 -28.15 10.11
N SER A 18 6.50 -27.95 10.81
CA SER A 18 6.24 -28.47 12.17
C SER A 18 5.77 -29.94 12.19
N GLY A 19 5.46 -30.56 11.05
CA GLY A 19 5.07 -31.98 10.96
C GLY A 19 3.63 -32.33 11.39
N ASP A 20 3.02 -31.54 12.28
CA ASP A 20 1.69 -31.81 12.85
C ASP A 20 0.52 -31.06 12.16
N LEU A 21 0.79 -30.33 11.08
CA LEU A 21 -0.20 -29.52 10.37
C LEU A 21 -0.21 -29.83 8.86
N GLU A 22 -1.32 -30.39 8.39
CA GLU A 22 -1.60 -30.58 6.97
C GLU A 22 -2.57 -29.51 6.47
N VAL A 23 -2.13 -28.70 5.50
CA VAL A 23 -2.91 -27.58 4.97
C VAL A 23 -3.51 -27.96 3.62
N TRP A 24 -4.84 -27.91 3.50
CA TRP A 24 -5.57 -28.24 2.28
C TRP A 24 -6.22 -26.99 1.67
N PHE A 25 -6.00 -26.76 0.38
CA PHE A 25 -6.72 -25.73 -0.37
C PHE A 25 -7.99 -26.34 -0.99
N GLN A 26 -9.15 -25.86 -0.57
CA GLN A 26 -10.46 -26.36 -1.00
C GLN A 26 -11.36 -25.19 -1.40
N ARG A 27 -12.47 -25.47 -2.09
CA ARG A 27 -13.47 -24.45 -2.38
C ARG A 27 -14.15 -24.02 -1.07
N PRO A 28 -14.53 -22.73 -0.88
CA PRO A 28 -15.11 -22.26 0.37
C PRO A 28 -16.29 -23.09 0.87
N LYS A 29 -17.20 -23.49 -0.02
CA LYS A 29 -18.36 -24.33 0.34
C LYS A 29 -17.97 -25.75 0.78
N ASP A 30 -16.89 -26.30 0.24
CA ASP A 30 -16.40 -27.63 0.59
C ASP A 30 -15.69 -27.62 1.95
N ILE A 31 -15.05 -26.50 2.32
CA ILE A 31 -14.47 -26.31 3.66
C ILE A 31 -15.56 -26.44 4.72
N VAL A 32 -16.67 -25.69 4.59
CA VAL A 32 -17.79 -25.74 5.54
C VAL A 32 -18.37 -27.16 5.66
N ARG A 33 -18.55 -27.85 4.54
CA ARG A 33 -19.07 -29.23 4.52
C ARG A 33 -18.12 -30.22 5.18
N LYS A 34 -16.82 -30.11 4.93
CA LYS A 34 -15.81 -31.04 5.46
C LYS A 34 -15.54 -30.85 6.95
N ILE A 35 -15.60 -29.61 7.45
CA ILE A 35 -15.58 -29.36 8.90
C ILE A 35 -16.77 -30.06 9.55
N LYS A 36 -17.96 -29.94 8.94
CA LYS A 36 -19.17 -30.59 9.45
C LYS A 36 -19.11 -32.12 9.40
N SER A 37 -18.52 -32.72 8.36
CA SER A 37 -18.33 -34.17 8.28
C SER A 37 -17.23 -34.69 9.20
N GLY A 38 -16.41 -33.81 9.79
CA GLY A 38 -15.25 -34.18 10.60
C GLY A 38 -14.03 -34.60 9.78
N ASP A 39 -14.03 -34.33 8.47
CA ASP A 39 -12.88 -34.57 7.59
C ASP A 39 -11.82 -33.46 7.71
N LEU A 40 -12.18 -32.30 8.24
CA LEU A 40 -11.28 -31.18 8.54
C LEU A 40 -11.53 -30.71 9.98
N ASP A 41 -10.46 -30.49 10.74
CA ASP A 41 -10.57 -30.00 12.13
C ASP A 41 -10.82 -28.49 12.21
N LEU A 42 -10.29 -27.71 11.26
CA LEU A 42 -10.41 -26.26 11.21
C LEU A 42 -10.48 -25.77 9.76
N GLY A 43 -11.16 -24.66 9.51
CA GLY A 43 -11.07 -23.97 8.22
C GLY A 43 -11.40 -22.50 8.29
N ILE A 44 -10.82 -21.76 7.35
CA ILE A 44 -10.97 -20.31 7.22
C ILE A 44 -11.84 -20.06 6.00
N VAL A 45 -12.98 -19.41 6.20
CA VAL A 45 -13.92 -19.00 5.16
C VAL A 45 -14.52 -17.64 5.49
N GLY A 46 -15.02 -16.94 4.46
CA GLY A 46 -15.80 -15.72 4.66
C GLY A 46 -17.12 -16.02 5.39
N TYR A 47 -17.57 -15.07 6.20
CA TYR A 47 -18.82 -15.18 6.96
C TYR A 47 -20.05 -15.33 6.05
N ASP A 48 -20.03 -14.70 4.88
CA ASP A 48 -21.02 -14.82 3.81
C ASP A 48 -21.22 -16.29 3.38
N ILE A 49 -20.15 -17.05 3.21
CA ILE A 49 -20.21 -18.46 2.81
C ILE A 49 -20.86 -19.33 3.88
N VAL A 50 -20.56 -19.07 5.16
CA VAL A 50 -21.20 -19.78 6.28
C VAL A 50 -22.70 -19.49 6.31
N CYS A 51 -23.08 -18.22 6.12
CA CYS A 51 -24.47 -17.80 6.03
C CYS A 51 -25.19 -18.48 4.85
N GLU A 52 -24.58 -18.52 3.67
CA GLU A 52 -25.13 -19.20 2.49
C GLU A 52 -25.34 -20.70 2.71
N CYS A 53 -24.48 -21.34 3.50
CA CYS A 53 -24.59 -22.77 3.82
C CYS A 53 -25.64 -23.07 4.90
N GLY A 54 -26.25 -22.04 5.50
CA GLY A 54 -27.27 -22.20 6.55
C GLY A 54 -26.70 -22.58 7.92
N GLU A 55 -25.41 -22.33 8.15
CA GLU A 55 -24.68 -22.77 9.34
C GLU A 55 -24.38 -21.58 10.28
N MET A 56 -25.38 -20.70 10.50
CA MET A 56 -25.27 -19.57 11.44
C MET A 56 -25.28 -20.10 12.89
N GLY A 57 -24.11 -20.49 13.39
CA GLY A 57 -23.93 -20.96 14.78
C GLY A 57 -22.69 -21.82 15.03
N THR A 58 -21.98 -22.22 13.98
CA THR A 58 -20.76 -23.04 14.04
C THR A 58 -19.47 -22.23 13.89
N THR A 59 -19.56 -20.89 13.87
CA THR A 59 -18.39 -20.00 13.69
C THR A 59 -18.00 -19.35 15.01
N ASP A 60 -16.82 -19.71 15.52
CA ASP A 60 -16.26 -19.13 16.75
C ASP A 60 -15.44 -17.85 16.51
N ALA A 61 -14.91 -17.68 15.30
CA ALA A 61 -14.10 -16.52 14.92
C ALA A 61 -14.26 -16.20 13.43
N ILE A 62 -14.15 -14.92 13.08
CA ILE A 62 -14.26 -14.42 11.70
C ILE A 62 -12.91 -13.83 11.28
N LEU A 63 -12.47 -14.18 10.08
CA LEU A 63 -11.37 -13.51 9.39
C LEU A 63 -11.96 -12.59 8.32
N ASP A 64 -11.71 -11.29 8.44
CA ASP A 64 -12.25 -10.28 7.52
C ASP A 64 -11.21 -9.20 7.21
N LEU A 65 -11.43 -8.44 6.12
CA LEU A 65 -10.64 -7.28 5.75
C LEU A 65 -11.02 -6.08 6.61
N VAL A 66 -10.09 -5.62 7.43
CA VAL A 66 -10.31 -4.49 8.33
C VAL A 66 -9.53 -3.26 7.84
N SER A 67 -10.21 -2.11 7.71
CA SER A 67 -9.58 -0.83 7.41
C SER A 67 -9.72 0.15 8.58
N SER A 68 -10.91 0.71 8.81
CA SER A 68 -11.16 1.64 9.93
C SER A 68 -11.70 0.96 11.19
N GLY A 69 -11.99 -0.34 11.13
CA GLY A 69 -12.60 -1.10 12.25
C GLY A 69 -14.10 -0.85 12.47
N MET A 70 -14.73 0.05 11.70
CA MET A 70 -16.15 0.43 11.88
C MET A 70 -17.10 -0.77 11.75
N THR A 71 -16.89 -1.62 10.73
CA THR A 71 -17.72 -2.80 10.48
C THR A 71 -17.65 -3.83 11.61
N LEU A 72 -16.48 -3.97 12.26
CA LEU A 72 -16.34 -4.85 13.43
C LEU A 72 -17.11 -4.29 14.63
N ALA A 73 -16.98 -2.99 14.88
CA ALA A 73 -17.66 -2.31 15.98
C ALA A 73 -19.18 -2.39 15.87
N GLU A 74 -19.74 -2.23 14.66
CA GLU A 74 -21.18 -2.35 14.39
C GLU A 74 -21.73 -3.75 14.69
N ASN A 75 -20.89 -4.78 14.59
CA ASN A 75 -21.25 -6.17 14.85
C ASN A 75 -20.85 -6.64 16.26
N ASN A 76 -20.47 -5.73 17.16
CA ASN A 76 -19.94 -6.04 18.50
C ASN A 76 -18.73 -6.99 18.47
N LEU A 77 -17.98 -6.99 17.37
CA LEU A 77 -16.76 -7.76 17.20
C LEU A 77 -15.56 -6.91 17.61
N LYS A 78 -14.50 -7.59 18.04
CA LYS A 78 -13.22 -6.97 18.38
C LYS A 78 -12.09 -7.71 17.68
N GLU A 79 -11.07 -6.97 17.29
CA GLU A 79 -9.84 -7.57 16.81
C GLU A 79 -9.16 -8.35 17.95
N ILE A 80 -8.68 -9.54 17.62
CA ILE A 80 -7.91 -10.37 18.54
C ILE A 80 -6.46 -9.87 18.52
N LYS A 81 -5.82 -9.76 19.69
CA LYS A 81 -4.40 -9.39 19.76
C LYS A 81 -3.56 -10.45 19.03
N GLY A 82 -2.78 -10.02 18.04
CA GLY A 82 -2.04 -10.92 17.16
C GLY A 82 -2.90 -11.64 16.12
N GLY A 83 -4.18 -11.26 15.98
CA GLY A 83 -5.11 -11.81 14.98
C GLY A 83 -4.96 -11.19 13.58
N VAL A 84 -4.05 -10.23 13.40
CA VAL A 84 -3.69 -9.73 12.08
C VAL A 84 -2.90 -10.82 11.36
N VAL A 85 -3.54 -11.51 10.44
CA VAL A 85 -2.90 -12.53 9.61
C VAL A 85 -1.95 -11.88 8.61
N LEU A 86 -2.42 -10.79 8.00
CA LEU A 86 -1.75 -10.10 6.92
C LEU A 86 -2.38 -8.71 6.84
N GLU A 87 -1.56 -7.69 6.73
CA GLU A 87 -2.07 -6.37 6.40
C GLU A 87 -2.00 -6.23 4.84
N SER A 88 -2.87 -5.44 4.20
CA SER A 88 -3.00 -5.35 2.72
C SER A 88 -2.82 -3.93 2.16
N GLN A 89 -2.19 -3.81 0.98
CA GLN A 89 -2.13 -2.59 0.16
C GLN A 89 -2.41 -2.89 -1.31
N ALA A 90 -2.77 -1.86 -2.07
CA ALA A 90 -2.81 -1.96 -3.52
C ALA A 90 -1.39 -2.21 -4.06
N VAL A 91 -1.21 -3.33 -4.76
CA VAL A 91 0.06 -3.69 -5.41
C VAL A 91 -0.12 -3.76 -6.92
N ARG A 92 0.91 -3.35 -7.65
CA ARG A 92 0.96 -3.53 -9.10
C ARG A 92 1.60 -4.88 -9.42
N VAL A 93 0.87 -5.72 -10.16
CA VAL A 93 1.32 -7.07 -10.56
C VAL A 93 1.48 -7.11 -12.08
N ALA A 94 2.54 -7.77 -12.54
CA ALA A 94 2.80 -8.00 -13.97
C ALA A 94 3.14 -9.47 -14.23
N SER A 95 2.68 -10.00 -15.36
CA SER A 95 2.98 -11.38 -15.77
C SER A 95 4.41 -11.46 -16.30
N ARG A 96 5.26 -12.28 -15.65
CA ARG A 96 6.63 -12.57 -16.10
C ARG A 96 6.68 -13.01 -17.57
N ARG A 97 5.74 -13.85 -18.01
CA ARG A 97 5.65 -14.30 -19.41
C ARG A 97 5.39 -13.12 -20.35
N SER A 98 4.49 -12.21 -19.98
CA SER A 98 4.18 -11.05 -20.80
C SER A 98 5.35 -10.08 -20.88
N LEU A 99 6.07 -9.87 -19.77
CA LEU A 99 7.26 -9.01 -19.74
C LEU A 99 8.39 -9.54 -20.65
N ASN A 100 8.54 -10.87 -20.74
CA ASN A 100 9.59 -11.48 -21.57
C ASN A 100 9.20 -11.63 -23.04
N MET A 101 7.92 -11.91 -23.33
CA MET A 101 7.46 -12.30 -24.68
C MET A 101 6.82 -11.16 -25.47
N SER A 102 6.25 -10.16 -24.79
CA SER A 102 5.53 -9.07 -25.45
C SER A 102 6.46 -7.89 -25.69
N LYS A 103 6.66 -7.54 -26.95
CA LYS A 103 7.40 -6.34 -27.35
C LYS A 103 6.74 -5.09 -26.75
N GLY A 104 7.49 -4.27 -26.02
CA GLY A 104 6.97 -3.03 -25.40
C GLY A 104 6.41 -3.20 -23.99
N ALA A 105 6.16 -4.42 -23.52
CA ALA A 105 5.53 -4.62 -22.20
C ALA A 105 6.48 -4.27 -21.05
N LEU A 106 7.77 -4.53 -21.22
CA LEU A 106 8.80 -4.20 -20.23
C LEU A 106 8.95 -2.67 -20.13
N GLU A 107 8.96 -1.98 -21.27
CA GLU A 107 9.10 -0.52 -21.37
C GLU A 107 7.88 0.22 -20.79
N ILE A 108 6.66 -0.22 -21.13
CA ILE A 108 5.44 0.32 -20.51
C ILE A 108 5.42 0.03 -19.02
N THR A 109 5.95 -1.13 -18.61
CA THR A 109 6.03 -1.48 -17.19
C THR A 109 6.94 -0.52 -16.44
N HIS A 110 8.10 -0.24 -17.03
CA HIS A 110 9.07 0.73 -16.53
C HIS A 110 8.46 2.13 -16.40
N GLU A 111 7.90 2.68 -17.49
CA GLU A 111 7.32 4.03 -17.49
C GLU A 111 6.24 4.18 -16.42
N MET A 112 5.33 3.21 -16.34
CA MET A 112 4.26 3.23 -15.36
C MET A 112 4.78 3.08 -13.92
N LEU A 113 5.90 2.37 -13.71
CA LEU A 113 6.49 2.22 -12.37
C LEU A 113 7.08 3.55 -11.93
N GLU A 114 7.89 4.18 -12.80
CA GLU A 114 8.46 5.51 -12.54
C GLU A 114 7.38 6.55 -12.26
N ARG A 115 6.29 6.55 -13.06
CA ARG A 115 5.18 7.49 -12.88
C ARG A 115 4.44 7.27 -11.56
N LEU A 116 4.18 6.04 -11.17
CA LEU A 116 3.52 5.73 -9.90
C LEU A 116 4.40 6.16 -8.71
N GLU A 117 5.68 5.86 -8.76
CA GLU A 117 6.62 6.24 -7.69
C GLU A 117 6.80 7.75 -7.61
N ALA A 118 6.93 8.41 -8.77
CA ALA A 118 6.99 9.86 -8.82
C ALA A 118 5.70 10.52 -8.31
N HIS A 119 4.54 9.92 -8.58
CA HIS A 119 3.27 10.39 -8.06
C HIS A 119 3.20 10.23 -6.53
N LEU A 120 3.53 9.05 -6.01
CA LEU A 120 3.53 8.79 -4.57
C LEU A 120 4.49 9.71 -3.81
N ARG A 121 5.64 10.06 -4.40
CA ARG A 121 6.56 11.08 -3.83
C ARG A 121 5.97 12.47 -3.84
N ALA A 122 5.21 12.82 -4.87
CA ALA A 122 4.58 14.13 -4.99
C ALA A 122 3.41 14.31 -4.01
N ILE A 123 2.76 13.22 -3.60
CA ILE A 123 1.67 13.26 -2.62
C ILE A 123 2.17 13.88 -1.33
N GLY A 124 1.48 14.94 -0.90
CA GLY A 124 1.85 15.65 0.31
C GLY A 124 3.17 16.40 0.20
N VAL A 125 3.65 16.71 -1.00
CA VAL A 125 4.74 17.64 -1.23
C VAL A 125 4.21 18.84 -2.00
N VAL A 126 4.57 20.02 -1.53
CA VAL A 126 4.24 21.28 -2.18
C VAL A 126 5.50 22.04 -2.53
N THR A 127 5.44 22.75 -3.65
CA THR A 127 6.50 23.68 -4.03
C THR A 127 6.23 25.03 -3.43
N VAL A 128 7.24 25.65 -2.83
CA VAL A 128 7.16 26.98 -2.26
C VAL A 128 8.05 27.95 -3.03
N LEU A 129 7.45 29.02 -3.56
CA LEU A 129 8.15 30.11 -4.26
C LEU A 129 8.18 31.37 -3.40
N PHE A 130 9.30 32.08 -3.39
CA PHE A 130 9.47 33.33 -2.65
C PHE A 130 9.79 34.49 -3.58
N CYS A 131 9.31 35.69 -3.24
CA CYS A 131 9.67 36.92 -3.94
C CYS A 131 9.77 38.06 -2.91
N LYS A 132 10.96 38.63 -2.72
CA LYS A 132 11.13 39.84 -1.89
C LYS A 132 10.48 41.04 -2.59
N ARG A 133 9.86 41.97 -1.84
CA ARG A 133 9.70 43.38 -2.26
C ARG A 133 9.35 44.33 -1.09
N ASP A 134 10.22 45.30 -0.80
CA ASP A 134 10.06 46.36 0.22
C ASP A 134 9.40 47.64 -0.32
N GLY A 135 8.43 47.55 -1.24
CA GLY A 135 7.78 48.74 -1.80
C GLY A 135 8.69 49.72 -2.57
N LYS A 136 10.00 49.47 -2.70
CA LYS A 136 10.95 50.21 -3.56
C LYS A 136 11.92 49.26 -4.26
N VAL A 137 12.21 49.62 -5.51
CA VAL A 137 12.90 48.79 -6.51
C VAL A 137 14.41 48.96 -6.39
N VAL A 138 15.12 47.89 -6.05
CA VAL A 138 16.55 47.72 -6.32
C VAL A 138 16.74 46.32 -6.90
N VAL A 139 17.59 46.20 -7.91
CA VAL A 139 17.74 45.03 -8.80
C VAL A 139 18.57 43.93 -8.11
N ASP A 140 18.02 43.22 -7.12
CA ASP A 140 18.69 42.07 -6.46
C ASP A 140 17.67 41.02 -5.94
N PHE A 141 16.67 40.70 -6.75
CA PHE A 141 15.63 39.72 -6.37
C PHE A 141 16.02 38.30 -6.80
N PHE A 142 15.99 37.37 -5.86
CA PHE A 142 16.11 35.94 -6.12
C PHE A 142 14.80 35.25 -5.72
N ALA A 143 14.25 34.46 -6.63
CA ALA A 143 13.20 33.50 -6.30
C ALA A 143 13.86 32.17 -5.97
N ILE A 144 13.59 31.65 -4.78
CA ILE A 144 13.99 30.28 -4.41
C ILE A 144 12.77 29.37 -4.54
N ILE A 145 13.00 28.15 -4.99
CA ILE A 145 11.99 27.10 -5.15
C ILE A 145 12.40 25.98 -4.22
N ILE A 146 11.57 25.63 -3.25
CA ILE A 146 11.83 24.50 -2.34
C ILE A 146 10.63 23.55 -2.31
N CYS A 147 10.91 22.26 -2.19
CA CYS A 147 9.89 21.24 -1.94
C CYS A 147 9.74 21.05 -0.43
N VAL A 148 8.51 21.11 0.07
CA VAL A 148 8.22 20.99 1.50
C VAL A 148 7.14 19.93 1.69
N LEU A 149 7.32 19.05 2.68
CA LEU A 149 6.28 18.14 3.12
C LEU A 149 5.07 18.95 3.61
N GLN A 150 3.87 18.61 3.14
CA GLN A 150 2.61 19.32 3.39
C GLN A 150 2.34 19.50 4.89
N MET A 151 2.74 18.53 5.71
CA MET A 151 2.63 18.57 7.17
C MET A 151 3.53 19.64 7.81
N GLU A 152 4.68 19.96 7.20
CA GLU A 152 5.66 20.96 7.67
C GLU A 152 5.50 22.32 6.96
N LEU A 153 4.49 22.46 6.09
CA LEU A 153 4.29 23.66 5.26
C LEU A 153 4.22 24.94 6.11
N TYR A 154 3.33 24.97 7.10
CA TYR A 154 3.09 26.18 7.89
C TYR A 154 4.35 26.64 8.63
N LYS A 155 5.06 25.70 9.27
CA LYS A 155 6.32 25.95 9.97
C LYS A 155 7.41 26.44 9.02
N SER A 156 7.52 25.85 7.84
CA SER A 156 8.48 26.29 6.81
C SER A 156 8.18 27.73 6.36
N VAL A 157 6.91 28.06 6.11
CA VAL A 157 6.50 29.44 5.77
C VAL A 157 6.85 30.43 6.88
N GLN A 158 6.70 30.06 8.16
CA GLN A 158 7.10 30.91 9.28
C GLN A 158 8.60 31.18 9.29
N GLN A 159 9.43 30.14 9.11
CA GLN A 159 10.89 30.29 9.03
C GLN A 159 11.30 31.20 7.87
N LEU A 160 10.64 31.05 6.73
CA LEU A 160 10.95 31.83 5.54
C LEU A 160 10.53 33.30 5.67
N ARG A 161 9.43 33.57 6.38
CA ARG A 161 9.05 34.94 6.77
C ARG A 161 10.03 35.54 7.76
N ALA A 162 10.56 34.75 8.70
CA ALA A 162 11.52 35.23 9.70
C ALA A 162 12.84 35.72 9.09
N ILE A 163 13.25 35.17 7.93
CA ILE A 163 14.43 35.62 7.18
C ILE A 163 14.13 36.73 6.16
N GLY A 164 12.94 37.33 6.18
CA GLY A 164 12.55 38.41 5.27
C GLY A 164 11.93 37.96 3.94
N GLY A 165 11.55 36.69 3.82
CA GLY A 165 10.81 36.19 2.67
C GLY A 165 9.37 36.72 2.62
N SER A 166 8.94 37.17 1.45
CA SER A 166 7.56 37.61 1.17
C SER A 166 7.00 36.93 -0.08
N GLY A 167 5.69 37.03 -0.31
CA GLY A 167 5.06 36.53 -1.55
C GLY A 167 5.18 35.01 -1.71
N VAL A 168 4.89 34.27 -0.65
CA VAL A 168 5.00 32.81 -0.59
C VAL A 168 3.88 32.17 -1.42
N LEU A 169 4.22 31.56 -2.55
CA LEU A 169 3.29 30.78 -3.37
C LEU A 169 3.46 29.30 -3.05
N VAL A 170 2.35 28.58 -2.96
CA VAL A 170 2.33 27.14 -2.72
C VAL A 170 1.59 26.49 -3.89
N SER A 171 2.21 25.48 -4.50
CA SER A 171 1.58 24.68 -5.56
C SER A 171 1.78 23.19 -5.33
N ASP A 172 0.73 22.43 -5.58
CA ASP A 172 0.79 20.96 -5.55
C ASP A 172 1.61 20.43 -6.72
N LEU A 173 2.26 19.29 -6.50
CA LEU A 173 3.02 18.58 -7.52
C LEU A 173 2.29 17.31 -7.96
N THR A 174 2.28 17.05 -9.26
CA THR A 174 1.70 15.80 -9.80
C THR A 174 2.69 14.65 -9.77
N TYR A 175 3.98 14.94 -10.01
CA TYR A 175 5.07 13.97 -10.05
C TYR A 175 6.37 14.60 -9.55
N ILE A 176 7.14 13.83 -8.79
CA ILE A 176 8.53 14.14 -8.43
C ILE A 176 9.40 12.96 -8.91
N PHE A 177 10.14 13.18 -10.00
CA PHE A 177 11.10 12.19 -10.50
C PHE A 177 12.46 12.45 -9.84
N GLU A 178 13.07 11.41 -9.27
CA GLU A 178 14.46 11.42 -8.80
C GLU A 178 15.20 10.22 -9.41
N GLU A 179 16.26 9.74 -8.76
CA GLU A 179 16.96 8.52 -9.18
C GLU A 179 16.01 7.32 -9.29
N GLU A 180 16.33 6.46 -10.26
CA GLU A 180 15.62 5.21 -10.52
C GLU A 180 15.59 4.34 -9.25
N THR A 181 14.40 3.88 -8.88
CA THR A 181 14.23 3.16 -7.63
C THR A 181 14.84 1.75 -7.72
N PRO A 182 15.28 1.18 -6.57
CA PRO A 182 15.76 -0.19 -6.54
C PRO A 182 14.75 -1.22 -7.05
N ARG A 183 13.44 -0.90 -7.04
CA ARG A 183 12.37 -1.81 -7.45
C ARG A 183 12.48 -2.23 -8.90
N TRP A 184 12.93 -1.33 -9.78
CA TRP A 184 13.16 -1.69 -11.18
C TRP A 184 14.31 -2.70 -11.32
N ARG A 185 15.42 -2.48 -10.61
CA ARG A 185 16.56 -3.39 -10.62
C ARG A 185 16.21 -4.76 -10.03
N THR A 186 15.41 -4.80 -8.95
CA THR A 186 14.89 -6.04 -8.40
C THR A 186 14.03 -6.80 -9.41
N LEU A 187 13.14 -6.09 -10.13
CA LEU A 187 12.32 -6.71 -11.17
C LEU A 187 13.18 -7.32 -12.28
N LEU A 188 14.19 -6.61 -12.77
CA LEU A 188 15.11 -7.13 -13.80
C LEU A 188 15.85 -8.38 -13.29
N SER A 189 16.36 -8.34 -12.06
CA SER A 189 17.01 -9.49 -11.42
C SER A 189 16.07 -10.70 -11.30
N GLU A 190 14.79 -10.49 -10.98
CA GLU A 190 13.78 -11.57 -10.92
C GLU A 190 13.43 -12.13 -12.30
N LEU A 191 13.53 -11.31 -13.35
CA LEU A 191 13.32 -11.72 -14.74
C LEU A 191 14.55 -12.40 -15.35
N GLY A 192 15.72 -12.27 -14.71
CA GLY A 192 17.00 -12.76 -15.23
C GLY A 192 17.56 -11.90 -16.37
N LEU A 193 17.27 -10.60 -16.34
CA LEU A 193 17.71 -9.60 -17.32
C LEU A 193 18.80 -8.68 -16.75
#